data_AF-A0AAD6CCL4-F1
#
_entry.id   AF-A0AAD6CCL4-F1
#
_cell.length_a   1.000
_cell.length_b   1.000
_cell.length_c   1.000
_cell.angle_alpha   90.00
_cell.angle_beta   90.00
_cell.angle_gamma   90.00
#
_symmetry.space_group_name_H-M   'P 1'
#
loop_
_entity.id
_entity.type
_entity.pdbx_description
1 polymer ?
#
loop_
_entity_poly.entity_id
_entity_poly.type
_entity_poly.pdbx_seq_one_letter_code
_entity_poly.pdbx_strand_id
1 'polypeptide(L)'
;MTAPTTSARVFLVRHGETDWITGGKFASRTDVPLSNVGEKDVELIRERLVAENEMIDPTGVAKMSVHPSRYCSPRINARRTAEILKLGIHNHLHFLDRETGQKFKTESMIKGESADPYIHLTKWLEEWDYGDYEGMTLHGIKEARMKEFRDAKWDIWTEGCPGGESPQQVSDRLDELIAEIKSVIEENSASWPGGQIISHRSQHAQDIVCVAHGHILAAMAIREGVAEFGRVWLMSTCLLRIRFEHDNINQPAIVVGRKPGPSDRM
;
A
#
# COMPACT_ATOMS: atom_id res chain seq x y z
N MET A 1 33.76 4.24 9.08
CA MET A 1 32.93 3.41 8.17
C MET A 1 31.61 4.13 8.02
N THR A 2 31.37 4.75 6.87
CA THR A 2 30.10 5.44 6.57
C THR A 2 29.00 4.38 6.43
N ALA A 3 27.89 4.55 7.15
CA ALA A 3 26.73 3.66 7.01
C ALA A 3 26.33 3.53 5.54
N PRO A 4 25.93 2.33 5.07
CA PRO A 4 25.48 2.16 3.69
C PRO A 4 24.27 3.06 3.44
N THR A 5 24.34 3.78 2.33
CA THR A 5 23.30 4.66 1.82
C THR A 5 22.01 3.89 1.58
N THR A 6 20.88 4.35 2.13
CA THR A 6 19.58 3.70 1.96
C THR A 6 18.75 4.41 0.90
N SER A 7 18.61 3.79 -0.28
CA SER A 7 17.58 4.10 -1.29
C SER A 7 16.20 4.32 -0.68
N ALA A 8 15.37 5.15 -1.31
CA ALA A 8 13.93 5.21 -1.05
C ALA A 8 13.27 3.83 -1.17
N ARG A 9 12.22 3.61 -0.38
CA ARG A 9 11.45 2.36 -0.29
C ARG A 9 9.96 2.66 -0.39
N VAL A 10 9.24 1.86 -1.18
CA VAL A 10 7.77 1.87 -1.19
C VAL A 10 7.27 0.54 -0.62
N PHE A 11 6.43 0.61 0.40
CA PHE A 11 5.81 -0.53 1.07
C PHE A 11 4.34 -0.60 0.69
N LEU A 12 3.95 -1.69 0.05
CA LEU A 12 2.56 -2.00 -0.26
C LEU A 12 2.04 -3.00 0.76
N VAL A 13 1.03 -2.60 1.53
CA VAL A 13 0.47 -3.37 2.64
C VAL A 13 -0.97 -3.72 2.31
N ARG A 14 -1.26 -5.00 2.12
CA ARG A 14 -2.66 -5.46 2.01
C ARG A 14 -3.31 -5.44 3.38
N HIS A 15 -4.55 -4.96 3.47
CA HIS A 15 -5.33 -5.02 4.70
C HIS A 15 -5.49 -6.46 5.24
N GLY A 16 -5.80 -6.56 6.54
CA GLY A 16 -6.05 -7.84 7.22
C GLY A 16 -7.24 -8.62 6.64
N GLU A 17 -7.35 -9.90 7.00
CA GLU A 17 -8.48 -10.74 6.60
C GLU A 17 -9.84 -10.15 7.03
N THR A 18 -10.86 -10.36 6.20
CA THR A 18 -12.27 -10.07 6.48
C THR A 18 -13.12 -11.32 6.22
N ASP A 19 -14.32 -11.39 6.80
CA ASP A 19 -15.21 -12.55 6.62
C ASP A 19 -15.63 -12.78 5.15
N TRP A 20 -15.58 -11.74 4.32
CA TRP A 20 -15.88 -11.87 2.88
C TRP A 20 -14.75 -12.53 2.10
N ILE A 21 -13.49 -12.23 2.44
CA ILE A 21 -12.33 -12.89 1.82
C ILE A 21 -12.36 -14.39 2.11
N THR A 22 -12.64 -14.78 3.35
CA THR A 22 -12.77 -16.19 3.76
C THR A 22 -13.92 -16.89 3.04
N GLY A 23 -15.01 -16.17 2.77
CA GLY A 23 -16.11 -16.64 1.94
C GLY A 23 -15.85 -16.63 0.43
N GLY A 24 -14.67 -16.21 -0.03
CA GLY A 24 -14.31 -16.09 -1.44
C GLY A 24 -15.11 -15.03 -2.20
N LYS A 25 -15.65 -14.05 -1.48
CA LYS A 25 -16.43 -12.94 -2.05
C LYS A 25 -15.53 -11.78 -2.43
N PHE A 26 -15.87 -11.14 -3.55
CA PHE A 26 -15.21 -9.93 -4.01
C PHE A 26 -15.74 -8.74 -3.19
N ALA A 27 -14.87 -8.02 -2.50
CA ALA A 27 -15.20 -6.85 -1.68
C ALA A 27 -14.42 -5.64 -2.19
N SER A 28 -15.12 -4.65 -2.72
CA SER A 28 -14.53 -3.37 -3.12
C SER A 28 -15.21 -2.23 -2.38
N ARG A 29 -16.44 -1.90 -2.79
CA ARG A 29 -17.22 -0.77 -2.25
C ARG A 29 -17.85 -1.10 -0.90
N THR A 30 -18.09 -2.37 -0.62
CA THR A 30 -18.69 -2.78 0.65
C THR A 30 -17.67 -2.64 1.77
N ASP A 31 -18.01 -1.87 2.78
CA ASP A 31 -17.11 -1.57 3.89
C ASP A 31 -17.14 -2.71 4.93
N VAL A 32 -16.40 -3.78 4.63
CA VAL A 32 -16.34 -4.99 5.48
C VAL A 32 -15.21 -4.83 6.51
N PRO A 33 -15.50 -4.99 7.82
CA PRO A 33 -14.48 -4.89 8.86
C PRO A 33 -13.53 -6.08 8.84
N LEU A 34 -12.39 -5.94 9.52
CA LEU A 34 -11.48 -7.07 9.76
C LEU A 34 -12.17 -8.15 10.59
N SER A 35 -11.85 -9.41 10.32
CA SER A 35 -12.22 -10.52 11.21
C SER A 35 -11.34 -10.51 12.46
N ASN A 36 -11.77 -11.17 13.53
CA ASN A 36 -10.94 -11.32 14.74
C ASN A 36 -9.60 -12.03 14.45
N VAL A 37 -9.57 -12.92 13.46
CA VAL A 37 -8.33 -13.58 13.00
C VAL A 37 -7.48 -12.58 12.22
N GLY A 38 -8.10 -11.81 11.32
CA GLY A 38 -7.44 -10.76 10.56
C GLY A 38 -6.76 -9.70 11.43
N GLU A 39 -7.39 -9.26 12.53
CA GLU A 39 -6.74 -8.33 13.46
C GLU A 39 -5.49 -8.93 14.11
N LYS A 40 -5.56 -10.19 14.57
CA LYS A 40 -4.43 -10.90 15.18
C LYS A 40 -3.27 -11.10 14.21
N ASP A 41 -3.58 -11.40 12.95
CA ASP A 41 -2.56 -11.54 11.91
C ASP A 41 -1.83 -10.22 11.66
N VAL A 42 -2.56 -9.10 11.64
CA VAL A 42 -1.96 -7.76 11.51
C VAL A 42 -1.12 -7.41 12.74
N GLU A 43 -1.54 -7.80 13.95
CA GLU A 43 -0.74 -7.62 15.17
C GLU A 43 0.59 -8.39 15.11
N LEU A 44 0.55 -9.65 14.66
CA LEU A 44 1.76 -10.45 14.47
C LEU A 44 2.69 -9.86 13.40
N ILE A 45 2.11 -9.34 12.32
CA ILE A 45 2.84 -8.62 11.28
C ILE A 45 3.50 -7.36 11.85
N ARG A 46 2.80 -6.57 12.68
CA ARG A 46 3.38 -5.40 13.35
C ARG A 46 4.59 -5.76 14.18
N GLU A 47 4.51 -6.83 14.98
CA GLU A 47 5.63 -7.29 15.82
C GLU A 47 6.86 -7.59 14.98
N ARG A 48 6.67 -8.20 13.80
CA ARG A 48 7.78 -8.53 12.88
C ARG A 48 8.26 -7.35 12.02
N LEU A 49 7.38 -6.42 11.67
CA LEU A 49 7.68 -5.35 10.71
C LEU A 49 8.14 -4.04 11.36
N VAL A 50 7.63 -3.74 12.56
CA VAL A 50 7.74 -2.42 13.19
C VAL A 50 8.50 -2.49 14.52
N ALA A 51 8.27 -3.52 15.36
CA ALA A 51 8.77 -3.54 16.73
C ALA A 51 10.31 -3.69 16.84
N GLU A 52 10.96 -4.27 15.83
CA GLU A 52 12.42 -4.44 15.79
C GLU A 52 13.13 -3.40 14.91
N ASN A 53 12.42 -2.35 14.43
CA ASN A 53 12.95 -1.34 13.50
C ASN A 53 13.53 -1.96 12.19
N GLU A 54 13.15 -3.20 11.87
CA GLU A 54 13.81 -3.99 10.82
C GLU A 54 13.38 -3.64 9.39
N MET A 55 12.14 -3.16 9.20
CA MET A 55 11.58 -2.96 7.87
C MET A 55 11.01 -1.56 7.65
N ILE A 56 10.09 -1.08 8.48
CA ILE A 56 9.53 0.27 8.39
C ILE A 56 9.99 1.03 9.65
N ASP A 57 10.76 2.11 9.48
CA ASP A 57 11.16 2.98 10.60
C ASP A 57 10.12 4.10 10.77
N PRO A 58 9.21 4.04 11.75
CA PRO A 58 8.17 5.07 11.93
C PRO A 58 8.74 6.44 12.28
N THR A 59 10.00 6.51 12.76
CA THR A 59 10.72 7.75 13.05
C THR A 59 11.49 8.29 11.84
N GLY A 60 11.83 7.41 10.90
CA GLY A 60 12.50 7.68 9.64
C GLY A 60 11.56 7.98 8.48
N VAL A 61 10.26 7.69 8.61
CA VAL A 61 9.22 8.20 7.71
C VAL A 61 9.41 9.71 7.61
N ALA A 62 9.84 10.14 6.43
CA ALA A 62 10.53 11.40 6.27
C ALA A 62 9.73 12.55 6.91
N LYS A 63 10.42 13.42 7.67
CA LYS A 63 9.92 14.73 8.09
C LYS A 63 9.70 15.58 6.83
N MET A 64 8.77 15.18 5.99
CA MET A 64 8.38 15.85 4.77
C MET A 64 7.38 16.91 5.17
N SER A 65 7.82 18.16 5.25
CA SER A 65 6.96 19.27 5.64
C SER A 65 5.92 19.65 4.57
N VAL A 66 5.86 18.95 3.44
CA VAL A 66 5.02 19.35 2.28
C VAL A 66 4.26 18.19 1.63
N HIS A 67 4.78 16.95 1.69
CA HIS A 67 4.21 15.83 0.92
C HIS A 67 3.88 14.58 1.77
N PRO A 68 2.94 13.73 1.33
CA PRO A 68 2.56 12.53 2.08
C PRO A 68 3.60 11.41 1.95
N SER A 69 3.92 10.79 3.07
CA SER A 69 4.72 9.55 3.12
C SER A 69 3.86 8.32 3.48
N ARG A 70 2.58 8.52 3.82
CA ARG A 70 1.65 7.49 4.24
C ARG A 70 0.32 7.64 3.53
N TYR A 71 -0.04 6.65 2.73
CA TYR A 71 -1.27 6.57 1.97
C TYR A 71 -2.10 5.38 2.45
N CYS A 72 -3.41 5.56 2.52
CA CYS A 72 -4.31 4.50 2.92
C CYS A 72 -5.61 4.58 2.12
N SER A 73 -6.19 3.42 1.80
CA SER A 73 -7.56 3.35 1.32
C SER A 73 -8.52 3.91 2.40
N PRO A 74 -9.60 4.61 2.03
CA PRO A 74 -10.60 5.09 2.98
C PRO A 74 -11.42 3.96 3.65
N ARG A 75 -11.35 2.72 3.13
CA ARG A 75 -12.12 1.57 3.63
C ARG A 75 -11.73 1.20 5.07
N ILE A 76 -12.70 0.77 5.89
CA ILE A 76 -12.50 0.51 7.32
C ILE A 76 -11.45 -0.57 7.58
N ASN A 77 -11.38 -1.61 6.74
CA ASN A 77 -10.39 -2.68 6.89
C ASN A 77 -8.95 -2.18 6.70
N ALA A 78 -8.70 -1.34 5.70
CA ALA A 78 -7.41 -0.71 5.44
C ALA A 78 -7.05 0.28 6.55
N ARG A 79 -7.99 1.14 6.96
CA ARG A 79 -7.79 2.06 8.08
C ARG A 79 -7.47 1.34 9.38
N ARG A 80 -8.23 0.29 9.72
CA ARG A 80 -7.99 -0.56 10.89
C ARG A 80 -6.64 -1.27 10.82
N THR A 81 -6.23 -1.72 9.63
CA THR A 81 -4.90 -2.30 9.43
C THR A 81 -3.80 -1.27 9.74
N ALA A 82 -3.94 -0.04 9.23
CA ALA A 82 -2.99 1.04 9.51
C ALA A 82 -2.93 1.41 11.02
N GLU A 83 -4.08 1.36 11.71
CA GLU A 83 -4.19 1.49 13.18
C GLU A 83 -3.39 0.43 13.92
N ILE A 84 -3.61 -0.84 13.60
CA ILE A 84 -2.93 -1.94 14.28
C ILE A 84 -1.43 -1.85 14.02
N LEU A 85 -0.99 -1.56 12.79
CA LEU A 85 0.42 -1.41 12.42
C LEU A 85 1.11 -0.21 13.09
N LYS A 86 0.36 0.73 13.67
CA LYS A 86 0.89 1.95 14.31
C LYS A 86 1.82 2.74 13.39
N LEU A 87 1.41 2.94 12.14
CA LEU A 87 2.21 3.66 11.13
C LEU A 87 2.37 5.17 11.43
N GLY A 88 1.74 5.71 12.48
CA GLY A 88 1.86 7.10 12.90
C GLY A 88 3.10 7.36 13.77
N ILE A 89 3.47 8.63 13.89
CA ILE A 89 4.63 9.09 14.68
C ILE A 89 4.32 9.06 16.20
N HIS A 90 3.05 8.92 16.59
CA HIS A 90 2.57 8.97 17.98
C HIS A 90 1.65 7.81 18.33
N ASN A 91 1.24 7.73 19.60
CA ASN A 91 0.15 6.84 20.06
C ASN A 91 -1.22 7.19 19.43
N HIS A 92 -1.34 8.33 18.74
CA HIS A 92 -2.51 8.73 17.96
C HIS A 92 -2.20 8.64 16.46
N LEU A 93 -3.11 8.05 15.69
CA LEU A 93 -3.11 8.19 14.24
C LEU A 93 -3.93 9.40 13.85
N HIS A 94 -3.37 10.25 13.00
CA HIS A 94 -4.08 11.35 12.38
C HIS A 94 -4.40 10.96 10.94
N PHE A 95 -5.65 11.10 10.51
CA PHE A 95 -6.07 10.85 9.14
C PHE A 95 -6.48 12.15 8.47
N LEU A 96 -6.07 12.33 7.22
CA LEU A 96 -6.53 13.37 6.33
C LEU A 96 -7.25 12.71 5.15
N ASP A 97 -8.55 12.91 5.05
CA ASP A 97 -9.30 12.56 3.85
C ASP A 97 -9.01 13.60 2.76
N ARG A 98 -8.40 13.16 1.66
CA ARG A 98 -8.01 14.05 0.55
C ARG A 98 -9.20 14.51 -0.27
N GLU A 99 -10.30 13.77 -0.29
CA GLU A 99 -11.49 14.12 -1.07
C GLU A 99 -12.33 15.16 -0.33
N THR A 100 -12.51 14.98 0.99
CA THR A 100 -13.35 15.86 1.81
C THR A 100 -12.56 16.97 2.51
N GLY A 101 -11.24 16.83 2.59
CA GLY A 101 -10.37 17.69 3.42
C GLY A 101 -10.52 17.44 4.93
N GLN A 102 -11.32 16.45 5.33
CA GLN A 102 -11.63 16.19 6.73
C GLN A 102 -10.41 15.61 7.45
N LYS A 103 -10.11 16.17 8.62
CA LYS A 103 -9.05 15.71 9.52
C LYS A 103 -9.66 15.06 10.75
N PHE A 104 -9.24 13.85 11.09
CA PHE A 104 -9.67 13.16 12.31
C PHE A 104 -8.52 12.38 12.96
N LYS A 105 -8.71 11.95 14.21
CA LYS A 105 -7.68 11.24 14.98
C LYS A 105 -8.27 10.06 15.74
N THR A 106 -7.47 9.03 15.98
CA THR A 106 -7.83 7.94 16.90
C THR A 106 -7.74 8.39 18.37
N GLU A 107 -8.56 7.79 19.23
CA GLU A 107 -8.44 7.97 20.67
C GLU A 107 -7.09 7.43 21.16
N SER A 108 -6.38 8.20 22.00
CA SER A 108 -5.23 7.69 22.75
C SER A 108 -5.12 8.41 24.10
N MET A 109 -4.43 7.74 25.03
CA MET A 109 -4.34 8.09 26.44
C MET A 109 -3.15 9.03 26.76
N ILE A 110 -2.36 9.47 25.78
CA ILE A 110 -1.09 10.21 25.99
C ILE A 110 -1.05 11.50 25.14
N LYS A 111 -0.84 12.67 25.76
CA LYS A 111 -0.81 14.01 25.10
C LYS A 111 0.62 14.45 24.70
N GLY A 112 0.80 14.95 23.47
CA GLY A 112 2.01 15.62 22.95
C GLY A 112 1.80 16.21 21.54
N GLU A 113 2.58 17.23 21.13
CA GLU A 113 2.48 17.90 19.82
C GLU A 113 3.40 17.28 18.73
N SER A 114 3.04 17.41 17.44
CA SER A 114 3.77 16.85 16.29
C SER A 114 3.86 17.76 15.08
N ALA A 115 5.01 17.68 14.39
CA ALA A 115 5.19 18.00 12.96
C ALA A 115 4.56 16.89 12.08
N ASP A 116 4.18 17.23 10.84
CA ASP A 116 3.10 16.62 10.04
C ASP A 116 2.79 15.11 10.24
N PRO A 117 1.67 14.75 10.92
CA PRO A 117 1.40 13.39 11.41
C PRO A 117 0.37 12.57 10.59
N TYR A 118 -0.09 13.04 9.43
CA TYR A 118 -1.27 12.46 8.77
C TYR A 118 -0.97 11.21 7.92
N ILE A 119 -1.88 10.23 8.01
CA ILE A 119 -2.09 9.19 7.00
C ILE A 119 -3.13 9.74 6.03
N HIS A 120 -2.76 9.83 4.76
CA HIS A 120 -3.60 10.42 3.72
C HIS A 120 -4.52 9.36 3.16
N LEU A 121 -5.83 9.52 3.39
CA LEU A 121 -6.84 8.68 2.76
C LEU A 121 -7.00 9.13 1.32
N THR A 122 -6.87 8.20 0.38
CA THR A 122 -6.99 8.49 -1.05
C THR A 122 -7.87 7.45 -1.73
N LYS A 123 -8.83 7.93 -2.55
CA LYS A 123 -9.64 7.04 -3.41
C LYS A 123 -8.79 6.28 -4.41
N TRP A 124 -7.60 6.78 -4.74
CA TRP A 124 -6.67 6.11 -5.65
C TRP A 124 -6.18 4.76 -5.11
N LEU A 125 -6.33 4.50 -3.81
CA LEU A 125 -6.03 3.22 -3.18
C LEU A 125 -7.28 2.39 -2.84
N GLU A 126 -8.48 2.83 -3.23
CA GLU A 126 -9.65 1.96 -3.15
C GLU A 126 -9.45 0.73 -4.04
N GLU A 127 -10.01 -0.40 -3.62
CA GLU A 127 -9.96 -1.62 -4.40
C GLU A 127 -10.55 -1.38 -5.80
N TRP A 128 -10.14 -2.21 -6.75
CA TRP A 128 -10.80 -2.27 -8.05
C TRP A 128 -12.31 -2.33 -7.87
N ASP A 129 -13.02 -1.42 -8.51
CA ASP A 129 -14.46 -1.39 -8.43
C ASP A 129 -15.09 -2.59 -9.15
N TYR A 130 -15.61 -3.55 -8.39
CA TYR A 130 -16.16 -4.79 -8.93
C TYR A 130 -17.55 -4.62 -9.54
N GLY A 131 -18.20 -3.45 -9.43
CA GLY A 131 -19.48 -3.21 -10.06
C GLY A 131 -20.52 -4.27 -9.72
N ASP A 132 -21.07 -4.90 -10.76
CA ASP A 132 -22.08 -5.96 -10.65
C ASP A 132 -21.55 -7.25 -9.99
N TYR A 133 -20.23 -7.39 -9.87
CA TYR A 133 -19.57 -8.54 -9.24
C TYR A 133 -19.32 -8.36 -7.74
N GLU A 134 -19.67 -7.22 -7.16
CA GLU A 134 -19.54 -6.94 -5.72
C GLU A 134 -20.31 -7.99 -4.88
N GLY A 135 -19.63 -8.57 -3.90
CA GLY A 135 -20.17 -9.59 -2.99
C GLY A 135 -20.38 -10.97 -3.62
N MET A 136 -20.14 -11.13 -4.93
CA MET A 136 -20.20 -12.42 -5.60
C MET A 136 -18.94 -13.24 -5.31
N THR A 137 -19.08 -14.57 -5.40
CA THR A 137 -17.92 -15.47 -5.46
C THR A 137 -17.48 -15.64 -6.91
N LEU A 138 -16.25 -16.14 -7.13
CA LEU A 138 -15.79 -16.47 -8.48
C LEU A 138 -16.74 -17.45 -9.20
N HIS A 139 -17.36 -18.38 -8.46
CA HIS A 139 -18.37 -19.28 -9.01
C HIS A 139 -19.62 -18.51 -9.46
N GLY A 140 -20.14 -17.62 -8.60
CA GLY A 140 -21.27 -16.77 -8.95
C GLY A 140 -21.01 -15.89 -10.17
N ILE A 141 -19.81 -15.30 -10.29
CA ILE A 141 -19.41 -14.50 -11.45
C ILE A 141 -19.43 -15.36 -12.73
N LYS A 142 -18.86 -16.57 -12.68
CA LYS A 142 -18.89 -17.50 -13.82
C LYS A 142 -20.31 -17.84 -14.25
N GLU A 143 -21.21 -18.07 -13.30
CA GLU A 143 -22.62 -18.35 -13.59
C GLU A 143 -23.34 -17.14 -14.20
N ALA A 144 -23.14 -15.94 -13.67
CA ALA A 144 -23.71 -14.71 -14.21
C ALA A 144 -23.23 -14.46 -15.64
N ARG A 145 -21.93 -14.59 -15.88
CA ARG A 145 -21.36 -14.39 -17.21
C ARG A 145 -21.80 -15.44 -18.23
N MET A 146 -21.95 -16.70 -17.82
CA MET A 146 -22.53 -17.73 -18.68
C MET A 146 -23.96 -17.39 -19.11
N LYS A 147 -24.76 -16.78 -18.23
CA LYS A 147 -26.14 -16.37 -18.55
C LYS A 147 -26.19 -15.18 -19.49
N GLU A 148 -25.33 -14.18 -19.26
CA GLU A 148 -25.37 -12.91 -19.98
C GLU A 148 -24.58 -12.95 -21.31
N PHE A 149 -23.37 -13.48 -21.29
CA PHE A 149 -22.43 -13.44 -22.42
C PHE A 149 -22.25 -14.80 -23.12
N ARG A 150 -22.79 -15.88 -22.55
CA ARG A 150 -22.51 -17.27 -22.96
C ARG A 150 -21.02 -17.63 -22.93
N ASP A 151 -20.25 -16.94 -22.09
CA ASP A 151 -18.85 -17.24 -21.82
C ASP A 151 -18.58 -17.15 -20.31
N ALA A 152 -18.02 -18.21 -19.73
CA ALA A 152 -17.64 -18.25 -18.31
C ALA A 152 -16.27 -17.61 -18.07
N LYS A 153 -15.47 -17.41 -19.14
CA LYS A 153 -14.16 -16.81 -19.03
C LYS A 153 -14.31 -15.34 -18.66
N TRP A 154 -13.45 -14.94 -17.76
CA TRP A 154 -13.36 -13.58 -17.28
C TRP A 154 -11.92 -13.34 -16.84
N ASP A 155 -11.38 -12.23 -17.27
CA ASP A 155 -10.12 -11.71 -16.76
C ASP A 155 -10.29 -10.23 -16.41
N ILE A 156 -10.22 -9.92 -15.11
CA ILE A 156 -10.33 -8.55 -14.60
C ILE A 156 -9.31 -7.61 -15.23
N TRP A 157 -8.11 -8.11 -15.57
CA TRP A 157 -7.02 -7.29 -16.10
C TRP A 157 -7.27 -6.85 -17.53
N THR A 158 -8.03 -7.61 -18.31
CA THR A 158 -8.33 -7.29 -19.72
C THR A 158 -9.73 -6.74 -19.91
N GLU A 159 -10.70 -7.21 -19.13
CA GLU A 159 -12.13 -6.89 -19.30
C GLU A 159 -12.66 -5.93 -18.22
N GLY A 160 -12.02 -5.84 -17.06
CA GLY A 160 -12.55 -5.12 -15.90
C GLY A 160 -13.82 -5.77 -15.35
N CYS A 161 -14.70 -4.94 -14.77
CA CYS A 161 -15.97 -5.37 -14.20
C CYS A 161 -17.16 -4.56 -14.79
N PRO A 162 -18.23 -5.21 -15.27
CA PRO A 162 -19.47 -4.53 -15.63
C PRO A 162 -20.03 -3.72 -14.46
N GLY A 163 -20.50 -2.49 -14.72
CA GLY A 163 -20.98 -1.56 -13.68
C GLY A 163 -19.89 -1.06 -12.70
N GLY A 164 -18.63 -1.42 -12.94
CA GLY A 164 -17.47 -1.09 -12.13
C GLY A 164 -16.38 -0.39 -12.94
N GLU A 165 -15.12 -0.61 -12.57
CA GLU A 165 -13.96 0.00 -13.22
C GLU A 165 -13.42 -0.88 -14.37
N SER A 166 -13.02 -0.21 -15.45
CA SER A 166 -12.18 -0.78 -16.51
C SER A 166 -10.71 -0.79 -16.10
N PRO A 167 -9.86 -1.63 -16.74
CA PRO A 167 -8.42 -1.64 -16.48
C PRO A 167 -7.74 -0.29 -16.72
N GLN A 168 -8.24 0.47 -17.71
CA GLN A 168 -7.70 1.80 -18.01
C GLN A 168 -8.00 2.79 -16.88
N GLN A 169 -9.22 2.81 -16.34
CA GLN A 169 -9.57 3.70 -15.23
C GLN A 169 -8.72 3.42 -13.98
N VAL A 170 -8.47 2.14 -13.67
CA VAL A 170 -7.56 1.76 -12.58
C VAL A 170 -6.13 2.21 -12.86
N SER A 171 -5.67 2.06 -14.10
CA SER A 171 -4.33 2.50 -14.51
C SER A 171 -4.18 4.02 -14.38
N ASP A 172 -5.15 4.79 -14.88
CA ASP A 172 -5.11 6.26 -14.87
C ASP A 172 -4.99 6.80 -13.43
N ARG A 173 -5.81 6.29 -12.49
CA ARG A 173 -5.73 6.75 -11.10
C ARG A 173 -4.47 6.32 -10.37
N LEU A 174 -3.91 5.16 -10.73
CA LEU A 174 -2.64 4.70 -10.17
C LEU A 174 -1.46 5.47 -10.73
N ASP A 175 -1.50 5.87 -11.99
CA ASP A 175 -0.46 6.68 -12.62
C ASP A 175 -0.32 8.04 -11.92
N GLU A 176 -1.44 8.67 -11.56
CA GLU A 176 -1.45 9.90 -10.76
C GLU A 176 -0.81 9.69 -9.38
N LEU A 177 -1.17 8.60 -8.67
CA LEU A 177 -0.58 8.28 -7.37
C LEU A 177 0.91 7.97 -7.47
N ILE A 178 1.32 7.22 -8.49
CA ILE A 178 2.71 6.86 -8.75
C ILE A 178 3.53 8.11 -9.07
N ALA A 179 3.02 9.00 -9.91
CA ALA A 179 3.67 10.27 -10.23
C ALA A 179 3.86 11.13 -8.98
N GLU A 180 2.85 11.20 -8.11
CA GLU A 180 2.94 11.89 -6.82
C GLU A 180 4.03 11.26 -5.92
N ILE A 181 4.01 9.93 -5.76
CA ILE A 181 5.01 9.17 -5.00
C ILE A 181 6.43 9.41 -5.56
N LYS A 182 6.59 9.51 -6.88
CA LYS A 182 7.88 9.78 -7.51
C LYS A 182 8.35 11.20 -7.26
N SER A 183 7.47 12.19 -7.40
CA SER A 183 7.77 13.60 -7.06
C SER A 183 8.23 13.72 -5.60
N VAL A 184 7.55 13.02 -4.69
CA VAL A 184 7.94 12.93 -3.27
C VAL A 184 9.38 12.43 -3.11
N ILE A 185 9.75 11.36 -3.80
CA ILE A 185 11.10 10.79 -3.69
C ILE A 185 12.13 11.74 -4.33
N GLU A 186 11.82 12.33 -5.49
CA GLU A 186 12.70 13.22 -6.24
C GLU A 186 13.02 14.51 -5.49
N GLU A 187 12.02 15.16 -4.88
CA GLU A 187 12.22 16.38 -4.08
C GLU A 187 13.14 16.16 -2.89
N ASN A 188 13.16 14.93 -2.37
CA ASN A 188 14.02 14.52 -1.27
C ASN A 188 15.31 13.84 -1.75
N SER A 189 15.57 13.84 -3.05
CA SER A 189 16.80 13.37 -3.67
C SER A 189 17.79 14.51 -3.90
N ALA A 190 19.08 14.18 -4.05
CA ALA A 190 20.14 15.12 -4.36
C ALA A 190 20.80 14.75 -5.69
N SER A 191 21.05 15.76 -6.53
CA SER A 191 21.82 15.58 -7.76
C SER A 191 23.30 15.40 -7.43
N TRP A 192 23.89 14.34 -8.01
CA TRP A 192 25.31 14.04 -7.89
C TRP A 192 26.04 14.38 -9.21
N PRO A 193 27.36 14.68 -9.19
CA PRO A 193 28.11 14.96 -10.40
C PRO A 193 27.97 13.83 -11.43
N GLY A 194 27.71 14.17 -12.70
CA GLY A 194 27.46 13.19 -13.78
C GLY A 194 26.00 12.97 -14.15
N GLY A 195 25.06 13.73 -13.57
CA GLY A 195 23.64 13.71 -13.95
C GLY A 195 22.82 12.63 -13.23
N GLN A 196 23.42 11.94 -12.25
CA GLN A 196 22.74 10.95 -11.43
C GLN A 196 21.92 11.63 -10.34
N ILE A 197 20.63 11.32 -10.25
CA ILE A 197 19.78 11.67 -9.11
C ILE A 197 19.93 10.54 -8.11
N ILE A 198 20.34 10.86 -6.88
CA ILE A 198 20.46 9.87 -5.81
C ILE A 198 19.52 10.29 -4.68
N SER A 199 18.73 9.37 -4.13
CA SER A 199 17.88 9.63 -2.95
C SER A 199 18.76 9.85 -1.71
N HIS A 200 19.38 11.03 -1.59
CA HIS A 200 20.38 11.38 -0.58
C HIS A 200 20.08 12.75 0.03
N ARG A 201 19.33 12.79 1.14
CA ARG A 201 19.49 13.87 2.13
C ARG A 201 18.96 13.64 3.54
N SER A 202 18.74 12.40 3.98
CA SER A 202 18.39 12.14 5.38
C SER A 202 19.28 11.04 5.96
N GLN A 203 19.62 11.17 7.25
CA GLN A 203 20.23 10.10 8.05
C GLN A 203 19.26 8.89 8.25
N HIS A 204 18.11 8.89 7.57
CA HIS A 204 17.00 7.96 7.70
C HIS A 204 16.48 7.57 6.31
N ALA A 205 15.99 6.34 6.16
CA ALA A 205 15.42 5.83 4.91
C ALA A 205 14.12 6.58 4.54
N GLN A 206 13.93 6.90 3.26
CA GLN A 206 12.69 7.50 2.76
C GLN A 206 11.67 6.41 2.48
N ASP A 207 10.89 6.09 3.51
CA ASP A 207 9.86 5.07 3.43
C ASP A 207 8.52 5.71 3.08
N ILE A 208 7.91 5.19 2.02
CA ILE A 208 6.53 5.46 1.65
C ILE A 208 5.72 4.20 1.92
N VAL A 209 4.58 4.34 2.60
CA VAL A 209 3.72 3.21 2.95
C VAL A 209 2.33 3.41 2.35
N CYS A 210 1.84 2.41 1.63
CA CYS A 210 0.52 2.36 1.02
C CYS A 210 -0.26 1.17 1.62
N VAL A 211 -1.33 1.45 2.38
CA VAL A 211 -2.21 0.41 2.94
C VAL A 211 -3.50 0.32 2.11
N ALA A 212 -3.73 -0.81 1.45
CA ALA A 212 -4.83 -0.96 0.50
C ALA A 212 -5.27 -2.43 0.32
N HIS A 213 -5.71 -2.80 -0.88
CA HIS A 213 -6.42 -4.04 -1.19
C HIS A 213 -5.66 -4.92 -2.20
N GLY A 214 -6.20 -6.09 -2.52
CA GLY A 214 -5.50 -7.11 -3.30
C GLY A 214 -5.26 -6.70 -4.75
N HIS A 215 -6.33 -6.42 -5.51
CA HIS A 215 -6.18 -6.12 -6.94
C HIS A 215 -5.51 -4.77 -7.16
N ILE A 216 -5.83 -3.75 -6.36
CA ILE A 216 -5.25 -2.42 -6.54
C ILE A 216 -3.74 -2.39 -6.27
N LEU A 217 -3.25 -3.11 -5.25
CA LEU A 217 -1.80 -3.19 -4.97
C LEU A 217 -1.07 -4.02 -6.03
N ALA A 218 -1.69 -5.08 -6.54
CA ALA A 218 -1.14 -5.85 -7.66
C ALA A 218 -1.10 -4.99 -8.93
N ALA A 219 -2.15 -4.21 -9.21
CA ALA A 219 -2.18 -3.26 -10.33
C ALA A 219 -1.05 -2.23 -10.18
N MET A 220 -0.85 -1.66 -8.99
CA MET A 220 0.24 -0.71 -8.73
C MET A 220 1.62 -1.33 -8.99
N ALA A 221 1.84 -2.57 -8.55
CA ALA A 221 3.09 -3.29 -8.80
C ALA A 221 3.32 -3.57 -10.31
N ILE A 222 2.26 -3.88 -11.06
CA ILE A 222 2.35 -4.05 -12.53
C ILE A 222 2.66 -2.71 -13.21
N ARG A 223 1.99 -1.61 -12.79
CA ARG A 223 2.19 -0.27 -13.36
C ARG A 223 3.60 0.26 -13.13
N GLU A 224 4.18 -0.01 -11.96
CA GLU A 224 5.60 0.29 -11.70
C GLU A 224 6.56 -0.61 -12.50
N GLY A 225 6.09 -1.61 -13.24
CA GLY A 225 6.95 -2.48 -14.04
C GLY A 225 7.74 -3.50 -13.21
N VAL A 226 7.36 -3.69 -11.94
CA VAL A 226 7.99 -4.67 -11.04
C VAL A 226 7.31 -6.03 -11.06
N ALA A 227 6.19 -6.16 -11.77
CA ALA A 227 5.44 -7.41 -11.98
C ALA A 227 4.94 -7.52 -13.43
N GLU A 228 4.77 -8.76 -13.93
CA GLU A 228 4.22 -9.04 -15.25
C GLU A 228 2.69 -9.22 -15.23
N PHE A 229 2.06 -8.93 -16.37
CA PHE A 229 0.62 -9.13 -16.58
C PHE A 229 0.23 -10.61 -16.43
N GLY A 230 -0.82 -10.90 -15.65
CA GLY A 230 -1.42 -12.23 -15.58
C GLY A 230 -0.87 -13.22 -14.52
N ARG A 231 -0.31 -12.78 -13.40
CA ARG A 231 0.02 -13.68 -12.27
C ARG A 231 -0.52 -13.22 -10.92
N VAL A 232 -1.09 -14.20 -10.22
CA VAL A 232 -1.81 -14.11 -8.93
C VAL A 232 -0.81 -13.88 -7.81
N TRP A 233 -0.88 -12.70 -7.18
CA TRP A 233 -0.31 -12.51 -5.86
C TRP A 233 -1.26 -13.16 -4.84
N LEU A 234 -0.97 -14.41 -4.47
CA LEU A 234 -1.61 -15.10 -3.34
C LEU A 234 -1.19 -14.38 -2.06
N MET A 235 -2.03 -13.48 -1.58
CA MET A 235 -1.69 -12.70 -0.42
C MET A 235 -2.83 -12.80 0.59
N SER A 236 -2.69 -13.67 1.60
CA SER A 236 -3.12 -13.26 2.94
C SER A 236 -2.35 -11.97 3.32
N THR A 237 -2.77 -11.26 4.37
CA THR A 237 -2.16 -9.99 4.83
C THR A 237 -0.65 -9.94 4.54
N CYS A 238 -0.25 -9.10 3.58
CA CYS A 238 1.09 -9.13 3.00
C CYS A 238 1.75 -7.76 3.01
N LEU A 239 3.09 -7.80 3.00
CA LEU A 239 3.94 -6.67 2.74
C LEU A 239 4.75 -6.94 1.47
N LEU A 240 4.59 -6.09 0.47
CA LEU A 240 5.49 -6.03 -0.69
C LEU A 240 6.39 -4.80 -0.55
N ARG A 241 7.71 -5.00 -0.74
CA ARG A 241 8.71 -3.93 -0.68
C ARG A 241 9.30 -3.68 -2.05
N ILE A 242 9.15 -2.46 -2.54
CA ILE A 242 9.73 -1.95 -3.77
C ILE A 242 10.95 -1.08 -3.40
N ARG A 243 12.05 -1.30 -4.10
CA ARG A 243 13.30 -0.52 -4.08
C ARG A 243 13.61 -0.06 -5.50
N PHE A 244 14.66 0.71 -5.65
CA PHE A 244 15.13 1.18 -6.94
C PHE A 244 16.55 0.66 -7.18
N GLU A 245 16.81 0.09 -8.36
CA GLU A 245 18.15 -0.36 -8.74
C GLU A 245 19.10 0.83 -8.85
N HIS A 246 20.29 0.70 -8.27
CA HIS A 246 21.33 1.75 -8.31
C HIS A 246 20.85 3.14 -7.81
N ASP A 247 19.85 3.15 -6.93
CA ASP A 247 19.17 4.36 -6.44
C ASP A 247 18.51 5.20 -7.57
N ASN A 248 18.22 4.60 -8.72
CA ASN A 248 17.55 5.24 -9.86
C ASN A 248 16.03 5.04 -9.80
N ILE A 249 15.28 6.11 -9.54
CA ILE A 249 13.81 6.06 -9.40
C ILE A 249 13.07 5.50 -10.63
N ASN A 250 13.69 5.53 -11.80
CA ASN A 250 13.13 4.98 -13.04
C ASN A 250 13.39 3.48 -13.21
N GLN A 251 14.04 2.83 -12.24
CA GLN A 251 14.36 1.40 -12.25
C GLN A 251 13.83 0.72 -10.99
N PRO A 252 12.51 0.61 -10.82
CA PRO A 252 11.94 -0.04 -9.65
C PRO A 252 12.19 -1.55 -9.68
N ALA A 253 12.33 -2.15 -8.49
CA ALA A 253 12.64 -3.55 -8.30
C ALA A 253 11.97 -4.10 -7.04
N ILE A 254 11.55 -5.38 -7.09
CA ILE A 254 11.04 -6.10 -5.92
C ILE A 254 12.20 -6.55 -5.06
N VAL A 255 12.11 -6.32 -3.76
CA VAL A 255 13.10 -6.86 -2.83
C VAL A 255 12.73 -8.28 -2.41
N VAL A 256 13.49 -9.27 -2.90
CA VAL A 256 13.35 -10.66 -2.49
C VAL A 256 14.25 -10.93 -1.27
N GLY A 257 13.65 -10.94 -0.08
CA GLY A 257 14.35 -11.23 1.19
C GLY A 257 15.15 -10.05 1.76
N ARG A 258 15.85 -10.29 2.88
CA ARG A 258 16.78 -9.33 3.51
C ARG A 258 18.09 -10.07 3.77
N LYS A 259 19.23 -9.39 3.59
CA LYS A 259 20.51 -9.87 4.13
C LYS A 259 20.48 -9.71 5.64
N PRO A 260 20.69 -10.78 6.43
CA PRO A 260 20.66 -10.70 7.90
C PRO A 260 21.55 -9.57 8.42
N GLY A 261 20.99 -8.76 9.31
CA GLY A 261 21.67 -7.66 9.97
C GLY A 261 22.70 -8.13 10.99
N PRO A 262 23.54 -7.21 11.51
CA PRO A 262 24.44 -7.52 12.62
C PRO A 262 23.71 -8.00 13.89
N SER A 263 22.46 -7.59 14.08
CA SER A 263 21.54 -8.02 15.15
C SER A 263 21.18 -9.50 15.06
N ASP A 264 21.19 -10.08 13.86
CA ASP A 264 20.66 -11.42 13.59
C ASP A 264 21.75 -12.51 13.76
N ARG A 265 22.95 -12.11 14.20
CA ARG A 265 24.11 -12.99 14.42
C ARG A 265 24.39 -13.27 15.90
N MET A 266 23.46 -12.91 16.80
CA MET A 266 23.53 -13.24 18.22
C MET A 266 22.65 -14.43 18.56
#